data_AF-A0A9E4CDW0-F1
#
_entry.id   AF-A0A9E4CDW0-F1
#
_cell.length_a   1.000
_cell.length_b   1.000
_cell.length_c   1.000
_cell.angle_alpha   90.00
_cell.angle_beta   90.00
_cell.angle_gamma   90.00
#
_symmetry.space_group_name_H-M   'P 1'
#
loop_
_entity.id
_entity.type
_entity.pdbx_description
1 polymer ?
#
loop_
_entity_poly.entity_id
_entity_poly.type
_entity_poly.pdbx_seq_one_letter_code
_entity_poly.pdbx_strand_id
1 'polypeptide(L)'
;DERVAVPVTGDTTDLSNATIEELIISANAAYDQAQANLRDGNWTGYGNEMTRLQSFLAQLATITGIPEEPLPEEVVPEPADGDATGEGAPAATPEPGS
;
A
#
# COMPACT_ATOMS: atom_id res chain seq x y z
N ASP A 1 -23.07 -23.76 8.53
CA ASP A 1 -22.46 -22.91 7.50
C ASP A 1 -20.96 -23.00 7.65
N GLU A 2 -20.33 -23.72 6.74
CA GLU A 2 -18.96 -24.22 6.83
C GLU A 2 -18.00 -23.14 6.34
N ARG A 3 -17.10 -22.65 7.21
CA ARG A 3 -16.08 -21.67 6.83
C ARG A 3 -15.05 -22.37 5.94
N VAL A 4 -15.23 -22.27 4.63
CA VAL A 4 -14.27 -22.74 3.64
C VAL A 4 -12.95 -21.98 3.87
N ALA A 5 -11.95 -22.71 4.38
CA ALA A 5 -10.58 -22.22 4.45
C ALA A 5 -10.10 -22.02 3.01
N VAL A 6 -9.98 -20.77 2.57
CA VAL A 6 -9.25 -20.46 1.34
C VAL A 6 -7.78 -20.82 1.61
N PRO A 7 -7.17 -21.75 0.85
CA PRO A 7 -5.76 -21.97 0.98
C PRO A 7 -5.07 -20.71 0.47
N VAL A 8 -4.50 -19.91 1.38
CA VAL A 8 -3.47 -18.94 1.03
C VAL A 8 -2.25 -19.77 0.62
N THR A 9 -2.27 -20.19 -0.64
CA THR A 9 -1.09 -20.76 -1.26
C THR A 9 -0.25 -19.54 -1.58
N GLY A 10 0.48 -19.06 -0.57
CA GLY A 10 1.62 -18.19 -0.77
C GLY A 10 2.63 -19.01 -1.55
N ASP A 11 2.44 -19.07 -2.86
CA ASP A 11 3.47 -19.53 -3.78
C ASP A 11 4.55 -18.46 -3.68
N THR A 12 5.46 -18.68 -2.74
CA THR A 12 6.75 -18.02 -2.67
C THR A 12 7.53 -18.56 -3.86
N THR A 13 7.11 -18.15 -5.05
CA THR A 13 7.81 -18.48 -6.29
C THR A 13 9.23 -17.94 -6.11
N ASP A 14 10.18 -18.85 -5.97
CA ASP A 14 11.59 -18.53 -5.80
C ASP A 14 12.09 -17.92 -7.11
N LEU A 15 12.07 -16.60 -7.19
CA LEU A 15 12.51 -15.83 -8.35
C LEU A 15 14.00 -15.48 -8.30
N SER A 16 14.76 -16.13 -7.39
CA SER A 16 16.22 -15.96 -7.25
C SER A 16 16.99 -16.21 -8.56
N ASN A 17 16.40 -16.93 -9.52
CA ASN A 17 16.95 -17.18 -10.86
C ASN A 17 16.07 -16.63 -12.00
N ALA A 18 15.07 -15.80 -11.68
CA ALA A 18 14.19 -15.23 -12.69
C ALA A 18 14.94 -14.24 -13.59
N THR A 19 14.60 -14.26 -14.87
CA THR A 19 15.09 -13.28 -15.83
C THR A 19 14.47 -11.90 -15.56
N ILE A 20 15.09 -10.85 -16.08
CA ILE A 20 14.58 -9.48 -15.99
C ILE A 20 13.13 -9.40 -16.54
N GLU A 21 12.85 -10.08 -17.64
CA GLU A 21 11.51 -10.11 -18.26
C GLU A 21 10.48 -10.75 -17.33
N GLU A 22 10.82 -11.88 -16.70
CA GLU A 22 9.94 -12.55 -15.74
C GLU A 22 9.69 -11.70 -14.48
N LEU A 23 10.70 -10.96 -14.02
CA LEU A 23 10.56 -10.02 -12.89
C LEU A 23 9.63 -8.85 -13.26
N ILE A 24 9.74 -8.30 -14.47
CA ILE A 24 8.86 -7.22 -14.94
C ILE A 24 7.41 -7.72 -15.05
N ILE A 25 7.21 -8.89 -15.64
CA ILE A 25 5.87 -9.51 -15.75
C ILE A 25 5.28 -9.73 -14.36
N SER A 26 6.08 -10.25 -13.42
CA SER A 26 5.65 -10.51 -12.05
C SER A 26 5.33 -9.22 -11.27
N ALA A 27 6.13 -8.17 -11.47
CA ALA A 27 5.88 -6.84 -10.90
C ALA A 27 4.55 -6.24 -11.39
N ASN A 28 4.29 -6.29 -12.70
CA ASN A 28 3.03 -5.80 -13.26
C ASN A 28 1.83 -6.60 -12.73
N ALA A 29 1.95 -7.93 -12.65
CA ALA A 29 0.89 -8.79 -12.12
C ALA A 29 0.58 -8.47 -10.64
N ALA A 30 1.61 -8.26 -9.81
CA ALA A 30 1.44 -7.86 -8.41
C ALA A 30 0.75 -6.49 -8.30
N TYR A 31 1.15 -5.51 -9.13
CA TYR A 31 0.51 -4.20 -9.17
C TYR A 31 -0.97 -4.30 -9.56
N ASP A 32 -1.30 -4.99 -10.64
CA ASP A 32 -2.67 -5.15 -11.12
C ASP A 32 -3.56 -5.82 -10.06
N GLN A 33 -3.04 -6.87 -9.39
CA GLN A 33 -3.75 -7.55 -8.33
C GLN A 33 -3.92 -6.66 -7.08
N ALA A 34 -2.92 -5.82 -6.78
CA ALA A 34 -3.06 -4.83 -5.71
C ALA A 34 -4.17 -3.82 -6.04
N GLN A 35 -4.23 -3.31 -7.27
CA GLN A 35 -5.30 -2.40 -7.70
C GLN A 35 -6.69 -3.08 -7.65
N ALA A 36 -6.78 -4.36 -7.99
CA ALA A 36 -8.01 -5.14 -7.82
C ALA A 36 -8.41 -5.22 -6.34
N ASN A 37 -7.49 -5.62 -5.47
CA ASN A 37 -7.72 -5.68 -4.02
C ASN A 37 -8.14 -4.32 -3.43
N LEU A 38 -7.57 -3.22 -3.93
CA LEU A 38 -7.93 -1.86 -3.52
C LEU A 38 -9.39 -1.52 -3.88
N ARG A 39 -9.82 -1.86 -5.11
CA ARG A 39 -11.22 -1.63 -5.55
C ARG A 39 -12.22 -2.47 -4.76
N ASP A 40 -11.83 -3.68 -4.37
CA ASP A 40 -12.65 -4.61 -3.61
C ASP A 40 -12.63 -4.31 -2.09
N GLY A 41 -11.90 -3.28 -1.65
CA GLY A 41 -11.75 -2.93 -0.23
C GLY A 41 -10.94 -3.96 0.57
N ASN A 42 -10.22 -4.85 -0.10
CA ASN A 42 -9.34 -5.85 0.51
C ASN A 42 -7.97 -5.24 0.83
N TRP A 43 -7.90 -4.46 1.91
CA TRP A 43 -6.67 -3.78 2.34
C TRP A 43 -5.53 -4.73 2.67
N THR A 44 -5.82 -5.89 3.26
CA THR A 44 -4.79 -6.92 3.55
C THR A 44 -4.22 -7.51 2.27
N GLY A 45 -5.08 -7.82 1.29
CA GLY A 45 -4.64 -8.29 -0.02
C GLY A 45 -3.81 -7.24 -0.75
N TYR A 46 -4.22 -5.97 -0.71
CA TYR A 46 -3.44 -4.87 -1.26
C TYR A 46 -2.04 -4.79 -0.66
N GLY A 47 -1.91 -4.83 0.68
CA GLY A 47 -0.62 -4.80 1.36
C GLY A 47 0.29 -5.96 0.97
N ASN A 48 -0.25 -7.18 0.90
CA ASN A 48 0.50 -8.37 0.50
C ASN A 48 1.06 -8.24 -0.93
N GLU A 49 0.23 -7.77 -1.87
CA GLU A 49 0.69 -7.59 -3.25
C GLU A 49 1.71 -6.44 -3.37
N MET A 50 1.60 -5.39 -2.57
CA MET A 50 2.61 -4.32 -2.51
C MET A 50 3.95 -4.82 -1.99
N THR A 51 3.97 -5.69 -0.98
CA THR A 51 5.21 -6.33 -0.52
C THR A 51 5.85 -7.19 -1.60
N ARG A 52 5.05 -7.93 -2.37
CA ARG A 52 5.55 -8.73 -3.51
C ARG A 52 6.12 -7.84 -4.60
N LEU A 53 5.41 -6.76 -4.95
CA LEU A 53 5.89 -5.77 -5.91
C LEU A 53 7.25 -5.19 -5.51
N GLN A 54 7.40 -4.76 -4.25
CA GLN A 54 8.68 -4.26 -3.74
C GLN A 54 9.80 -5.29 -3.88
N SER A 55 9.52 -6.57 -3.56
CA SER A 55 10.51 -7.64 -3.70
C SER A 55 10.97 -7.83 -5.15
N PHE A 56 10.06 -7.75 -6.13
CA PHE A 56 10.42 -7.86 -7.55
C PHE A 56 11.22 -6.66 -8.05
N LEU A 57 10.87 -5.45 -7.60
CA LEU A 57 11.60 -4.23 -7.93
C LEU A 57 13.01 -4.23 -7.33
N ALA A 58 13.17 -4.71 -6.09
CA ALA A 58 14.48 -4.85 -5.44
C ALA A 58 15.40 -5.83 -6.19
N GLN A 59 14.84 -6.96 -6.64
CA GLN A 59 15.57 -7.92 -7.48
C GLN A 59 15.96 -7.30 -8.82
N LEU A 60 15.07 -6.54 -9.45
CA LEU A 60 15.36 -5.86 -10.71
C LEU A 60 16.44 -4.77 -10.55
N ALA A 61 16.39 -3.99 -9.47
CA ALA A 61 17.42 -3.01 -9.13
C ALA A 61 18.78 -3.68 -8.91
N THR A 62 18.81 -4.81 -8.20
CA THR A 62 20.02 -5.61 -7.98
C THR A 62 20.65 -6.09 -9.29
N ILE A 63 19.84 -6.62 -10.22
CA ILE A 63 20.32 -7.14 -11.51
C ILE A 63 20.79 -6.02 -12.43
N THR A 64 20.08 -4.89 -12.45
CA THR A 64 20.39 -3.75 -13.32
C THR A 64 21.52 -2.87 -12.78
N GLY A 65 21.94 -3.08 -11.53
CA GLY A 65 22.97 -2.29 -10.87
C GLY A 65 22.51 -0.86 -10.53
N ILE A 66 21.19 -0.61 -10.52
CA ILE A 66 20.63 0.66 -10.07
C ILE A 66 20.59 0.61 -8.54
N PRO A 67 21.27 1.52 -7.83
CA PRO A 67 21.17 1.57 -6.38
C PRO A 67 19.70 1.84 -6.01
N GLU A 68 19.11 0.98 -5.17
CA GLU A 68 17.81 1.27 -4.56
C GLU A 68 17.93 2.58 -3.78
N GLU A 69 17.34 3.64 -4.30
CA GLU A 69 17.20 4.88 -3.57
C GLU A 69 16.25 4.58 -2.39
N PRO A 70 16.65 4.82 -1.14
CA PRO A 70 15.84 4.47 0.01
C PRO A 70 14.48 5.15 -0.14
N LEU A 71 13.41 4.35 -0.07
CA LEU A 71 12.05 4.89 -0.02
C LEU A 71 12.00 5.93 1.11
N PRO A 72 11.37 7.09 0.91
CA PRO A 72 11.22 8.06 1.97
C PRO A 72 10.60 7.34 3.17
N GLU A 73 11.28 7.38 4.31
CA GLU A 73 10.76 6.88 5.58
C GLU A 73 9.35 7.42 5.72
N GLU A 74 8.40 6.52 5.95
CA GLU A 74 7.01 6.87 6.23
C GLU A 74 7.02 7.99 7.27
N VAL A 75 6.68 9.21 6.83
CA VAL A 75 6.41 10.32 7.73
C VAL A 75 5.22 9.87 8.56
N VAL A 76 5.53 9.19 9.67
CA VAL A 76 4.62 9.08 10.81
C VAL A 76 4.20 10.52 11.03
N PRO A 77 2.91 10.87 10.87
CA PRO A 77 2.48 12.20 11.21
C PRO A 77 2.92 12.41 12.65
N GLU A 78 3.86 13.32 12.86
CA GLU A 78 4.15 13.89 14.16
C GLU A 78 2.79 14.24 14.75
N PRO A 79 2.44 13.77 15.96
CA PRO A 79 1.17 14.13 16.56
C PRO A 79 1.12 15.65 16.51
N ALA A 80 0.14 16.20 15.80
CA ALA A 80 -0.08 17.63 15.77
C ALA A 80 -0.39 18.05 17.21
N ASP A 81 0.65 18.47 17.94
CA ASP A 81 0.53 19.27 19.14
C ASP A 81 -0.15 20.57 18.71
N GLY A 82 -1.48 20.58 18.74
CA GLY A 82 -2.26 21.68 18.18
C GLY A 82 -3.76 21.53 18.33
N ASP A 83 -4.23 21.81 19.55
CA ASP A 83 -5.54 22.40 19.83
C ASP A 83 -6.78 21.48 19.90
N ALA A 84 -6.89 20.78 21.04
CA ALA A 84 -8.18 20.38 21.59
C ALA A 84 -8.75 21.53 22.45
N THR A 85 -9.67 22.29 21.86
CA THR A 85 -10.91 22.78 22.50
C THR A 85 -10.75 23.69 23.73
N GLY A 86 -10.51 24.98 23.48
CA GLY A 86 -10.88 26.07 24.39
C GLY A 86 -12.20 26.72 23.95
N GLU A 87 -13.29 26.28 24.55
CA GLU A 87 -14.65 26.82 24.39
C GLU A 87 -14.71 28.31 24.77
N GLY A 88 -15.16 29.14 23.83
CA GLY A 88 -15.31 30.58 24.02
C GLY A 88 -16.25 31.18 22.96
N ALA A 89 -17.52 30.79 23.01
CA ALA A 89 -18.58 31.50 22.28
C ALA A 89 -18.67 32.96 22.81
N PRO A 90 -18.97 33.95 21.94
CA PRO A 90 -20.40 34.28 21.84
C PRO A 90 -20.91 34.63 20.43
N ALA A 91 -22.08 34.06 20.13
CA ALA A 91 -23.19 34.62 19.36
C ALA A 91 -22.89 35.32 18.02
N ALA A 92 -23.15 34.59 16.92
CA ALA A 92 -23.65 35.19 15.69
C ALA A 92 -24.91 34.45 15.26
N THR A 93 -26.05 35.10 15.48
CA THR A 93 -27.37 34.75 14.94
C THR A 93 -27.29 34.49 13.43
N PRO A 94 -27.86 33.40 12.89
CA PRO A 94 -28.10 33.31 11.46
C PRO A 94 -29.33 34.17 11.12
N GLU A 95 -29.14 35.27 10.37
CA GLU A 95 -30.24 35.93 9.66
C GLU A 95 -30.76 34.99 8.56
N PRO A 96 -32.08 34.70 8.50
CA PRO A 96 -32.64 33.97 7.37
C PRO A 96 -32.87 34.93 6.20
N GLY A 97 -32.25 34.64 5.06
CA GLY A 97 -32.61 35.24 3.78
C GLY A 97 -33.80 34.53 3.16
N SER A 98 -34.99 35.11 3.26
CA SER A 98 -36.07 35.23 2.25
C SER A 98 -37.33 35.82 2.87
#